data_AF-X6EI12-F1
#
_entry.id   AF-X6EI12-F1
#
_cell.length_a   1.000
_cell.length_b   1.000
_cell.length_c   1.000
_cell.angle_alpha   90.00
_cell.angle_beta   90.00
_cell.angle_gamma   90.00
#
_symmetry.space_group_name_H-M   'P 1'
#
loop_
_entity.id
_entity.type
_entity.pdbx_description
1 polymer ?
#
loop_
_entity_poly.entity_id
_entity_poly.type
_entity_poly.pdbx_seq_one_letter_code
_entity_poly.pdbx_strand_id
1 'polypeptide(L)'
;MHADGRREVLGMEIGTSEAEPIWTEFLRKLTRRGLRGAIVVSDAHEGLKSAVTKVLSATWQRCRVHFIRNVLAHAGKSGRRFVSAFIATAFP
;
A
#
# COMPACT_ATOMS: atom_id res chain seq x y z
N MET A 1 7.42 9.41 2.74
CA MET A 1 8.02 10.66 2.25
C MET A 1 8.39 11.44 3.49
N HIS A 2 9.62 11.91 3.57
CA HIS A 2 10.04 12.80 4.65
C HIS A 2 9.33 14.15 4.52
N ALA A 3 9.28 14.93 5.58
CA ALA A 3 8.62 16.25 5.56
C ALA A 3 9.27 17.23 4.55
N ASP A 4 10.55 17.00 4.23
CA ASP A 4 11.31 17.73 3.20
C ASP A 4 11.04 17.24 1.76
N GLY A 5 10.13 16.28 1.56
CA GLY A 5 9.80 15.70 0.27
C GLY A 5 10.72 14.57 -0.19
N ARG A 6 11.79 14.26 0.55
CA ARG A 6 12.73 13.20 0.19
C ARG A 6 12.06 11.82 0.24
N ARG A 7 12.41 11.00 -0.75
CA ARG A 7 11.99 9.59 -0.83
C ARG A 7 13.16 8.72 -0.42
N GLU A 8 12.89 7.77 0.46
CA GLU A 8 13.89 6.87 1.00
C GLU A 8 13.26 5.50 1.22
N VAL A 9 14.02 4.44 0.93
CA VAL A 9 13.63 3.07 1.27
C VAL A 9 13.98 2.83 2.73
N LEU A 10 12.96 2.73 3.59
CA LEU A 10 13.18 2.55 5.03
C LEU A 10 13.55 1.11 5.39
N GLY A 11 13.09 0.11 4.65
CA GLY A 11 13.40 -1.29 4.90
C GLY A 11 12.92 -2.20 3.78
N MET A 12 13.51 -3.39 3.70
CA MET A 12 13.17 -4.44 2.76
C MET A 12 13.34 -5.79 3.46
N GLU A 13 12.38 -6.68 3.27
CA GLU A 13 12.40 -8.01 3.86
C GLU A 13 11.69 -8.99 2.92
N ILE A 14 12.19 -10.21 2.84
CA ILE A 14 11.53 -11.30 2.12
C ILE A 14 10.58 -11.98 3.09
N GLY A 15 9.28 -11.92 2.82
CA GLY A 15 8.24 -12.61 3.58
C GLY A 15 7.87 -13.95 2.95
N THR A 16 7.43 -14.91 3.76
CA THR A 16 6.94 -16.22 3.30
C THR A 16 5.47 -16.19 2.86
N SER A 17 4.74 -15.14 3.23
CA SER A 17 3.34 -14.91 2.85
C SER A 17 2.95 -13.45 3.08
N GLU A 18 1.72 -13.09 2.68
CA GLU A 18 1.13 -11.77 2.93
C GLU A 18 0.32 -11.71 4.25
N ALA A 19 0.51 -12.68 5.16
CA ALA A 19 -0.23 -12.79 6.41
C ALA A 19 0.15 -11.69 7.42
N GLU A 20 -0.78 -11.35 8.32
CA GLU A 20 -0.59 -10.31 9.36
C GLU A 20 0.69 -10.48 10.19
N PRO A 21 1.07 -11.68 10.68
CA PRO A 21 2.26 -11.82 11.52
C PRO A 21 3.55 -11.36 10.82
N ILE A 22 3.69 -11.66 9.52
CA ILE A 22 4.86 -11.27 8.72
C ILE A 22 4.95 -9.74 8.63
N TRP A 23 3.83 -9.08 8.30
CA TRP A 23 3.78 -7.62 8.24
C TRP A 23 3.97 -6.96 9.62
N THR A 24 3.40 -7.54 10.67
CA THR A 24 3.54 -7.04 12.04
C THR A 24 5.00 -7.05 12.47
N GLU A 25 5.76 -8.11 12.16
CA GLU A 25 7.18 -8.17 12.46
C GLU A 25 7.97 -7.08 11.71
N PHE A 26 7.74 -6.96 10.40
CA PHE A 26 8.39 -5.95 9.56
C PHE A 26 8.12 -4.53 10.06
N LEU A 27 6.85 -4.18 10.33
CA LEU A 27 6.48 -2.86 10.84
C LEU A 27 7.09 -2.59 12.22
N ARG A 28 7.17 -3.60 13.10
CA ARG A 28 7.84 -3.45 14.40
C ARG A 28 9.34 -3.19 14.26
N LYS A 29 10.02 -3.76 13.26
CA LYS A 29 11.43 -3.45 12.97
C LYS A 29 11.58 -1.97 12.59
N LEU A 30 10.67 -1.42 11.80
CA LEU A 30 10.68 0.00 11.42
C LEU A 30 10.37 0.92 12.61
N THR A 31 9.39 0.58 13.46
CA THR A 31 9.09 1.38 14.65
C THR A 31 10.22 1.34 15.68
N ARG A 32 10.92 0.22 15.85
CA ARG A 32 12.13 0.18 16.71
C ARG A 32 13.23 1.11 16.22
N ARG A 33 13.31 1.36 14.90
CA ARG A 33 14.23 2.33 14.28
C ARG A 33 13.73 3.78 14.29
N GLY A 34 12.60 4.05 14.96
CA GLY A 34 12.08 5.40 15.14
C GLY A 34 10.97 5.82 14.18
N LEU A 35 10.46 4.94 13.30
CA LEU A 35 9.32 5.30 12.45
C LEU A 35 8.10 5.61 13.31
N ARG A 36 7.56 6.83 13.20
CA ARG A 36 6.36 7.31 13.91
C ARG A 36 5.52 8.18 12.96
N GLY A 37 4.22 8.30 13.24
CA GLY A 37 3.33 9.27 12.58
C GLY A 37 3.34 9.21 11.06
N ALA A 38 2.83 8.11 10.48
CA ALA A 38 2.79 7.92 9.04
C ALA A 38 1.38 7.58 8.54
N ILE A 39 1.07 7.94 7.29
CA ILE A 39 -0.03 7.34 6.52
C ILE A 39 0.55 6.17 5.74
N VAL A 40 -0.16 5.04 5.69
CA VAL A 40 0.29 3.86 4.96
C VAL A 40 -0.51 3.72 3.67
N VAL A 41 0.20 3.59 2.54
CA VAL A 41 -0.40 3.37 1.21
C VAL A 41 0.14 2.06 0.64
N SER A 42 -0.74 1.11 0.35
CA SER A 42 -0.38 -0.20 -0.22
C SER A 42 -1.50 -0.76 -1.11
N ASP A 43 -1.27 -1.85 -1.84
CA ASP A 43 -2.42 -2.63 -2.35
C ASP A 43 -3.21 -3.25 -1.19
N ALA A 44 -4.40 -3.76 -1.48
CA ALA A 44 -5.40 -4.24 -0.52
C ALA A 44 -5.07 -5.63 0.06
N HIS A 45 -3.89 -5.79 0.64
CA HIS A 45 -3.51 -6.98 1.38
C HIS A 45 -4.07 -6.90 2.81
N GLU A 46 -4.96 -7.82 3.17
CA GLU A 46 -5.64 -7.81 4.47
C GLU A 46 -4.68 -7.99 5.66
N GLY A 47 -3.62 -8.78 5.47
CA GLY A 47 -2.58 -8.95 6.50
C GLY A 47 -1.85 -7.64 6.82
N LEU A 48 -1.50 -6.86 5.80
CA LEU A 48 -0.86 -5.57 5.98
C LEU A 48 -1.81 -4.56 6.63
N LYS A 49 -3.07 -4.47 6.19
CA LYS A 49 -4.08 -3.60 6.81
C LYS A 49 -4.22 -3.87 8.31
N SER A 50 -4.30 -5.14 8.67
CA SER A 50 -4.39 -5.58 10.07
C SER A 50 -3.14 -5.20 10.87
N ALA A 51 -1.95 -5.43 10.31
CA ALA A 51 -0.68 -5.07 10.94
C ALA A 51 -0.50 -3.54 11.12
N VAL A 52 -0.94 -2.73 10.15
CA VAL A 52 -0.89 -1.27 10.23
C VAL A 52 -1.73 -0.76 11.39
N THR A 53 -2.97 -1.22 11.53
CA THR A 53 -3.86 -0.88 12.66
C THR A 53 -3.21 -1.25 14.00
N LYS A 54 -2.58 -2.43 14.06
CA LYS A 54 -2.00 -2.99 15.29
C LYS A 54 -0.69 -2.34 15.73
N VAL A 55 0.18 -1.97 14.79
CA VAL A 55 1.56 -1.53 15.09
C VAL A 55 1.72 -0.02 14.99
N LEU A 56 1.06 0.61 14.03
CA LEU A 56 1.23 2.04 13.74
C LEU A 56 0.05 2.89 14.17
N SER A 57 -1.14 2.27 14.35
CA SER A 57 -2.41 2.97 14.54
C SER A 57 -2.63 4.07 13.49
N ALA A 58 -2.17 3.79 12.27
CA ALA A 58 -2.12 4.74 11.17
C ALA A 58 -3.33 4.61 10.25
N THR A 59 -3.68 5.70 9.59
CA THR A 59 -4.62 5.67 8.46
C THR A 59 -4.01 4.86 7.31
N TRP A 60 -4.79 3.90 6.81
CA TRP A 60 -4.46 3.14 5.61
C TRP A 60 -5.25 3.64 4.40
N GLN A 61 -4.60 3.72 3.25
CA GLN A 61 -5.22 4.04 1.96
C GLN A 61 -4.79 3.02 0.91
N ARG A 62 -5.71 2.64 0.03
CA ARG A 62 -5.36 1.79 -1.12
C ARG A 62 -4.54 2.58 -2.13
N CYS A 63 -3.44 1.97 -2.59
CA CYS A 63 -2.60 2.51 -3.65
C CYS A 63 -3.39 2.58 -4.96
N ARG A 64 -3.60 3.80 -5.47
CA ARG A 64 -4.31 4.03 -6.74
C ARG A 64 -3.61 3.34 -7.91
N VAL A 65 -2.28 3.37 -7.98
CA VAL A 65 -1.53 2.74 -9.08
C VAL A 65 -1.80 1.24 -9.16
N HIS A 66 -1.73 0.52 -8.04
CA HIS A 66 -2.06 -0.90 -8.00
C HIS A 66 -3.54 -1.15 -8.27
N PHE A 67 -4.43 -0.34 -7.70
CA PHE A 67 -5.86 -0.45 -7.97
C PHE A 67 -6.19 -0.37 -9.46
N ILE A 68 -5.64 0.61 -10.18
CA ILE A 68 -5.84 0.77 -11.62
C ILE A 68 -5.31 -0.44 -12.38
N ARG A 69 -4.09 -0.91 -12.04
CA ARG A 69 -3.51 -2.10 -12.66
C ARG A 69 -4.40 -3.33 -12.45
N ASN A 70 -4.91 -3.53 -11.22
CA ASN A 70 -5.79 -4.64 -10.88
C ASN A 70 -7.09 -4.57 -11.67
N VAL A 71 -7.73 -3.40 -11.75
CA VAL A 71 -8.97 -3.23 -12.52
C VAL A 71 -8.73 -3.48 -14.02
N LEU A 72 -7.66 -2.91 -14.60
CA LEU A 72 -7.35 -3.09 -16.01
C LEU A 72 -6.95 -4.52 -16.38
N ALA A 73 -6.46 -5.32 -15.43
CA ALA A 73 -6.21 -6.74 -15.65
C ALA A 73 -7.51 -7.51 -15.95
N HIS A 74 -8.63 -7.09 -15.38
CA HIS A 74 -9.94 -7.73 -15.55
C HIS A 74 -10.75 -7.18 -16.75
N ALA A 75 -10.38 -6.00 -17.27
CA ALA A 75 -11.14 -5.32 -18.33
C ALA A 75 -10.97 -5.90 -19.75
N GLY A 76 -10.05 -6.86 -19.95
CA GLY A 76 -9.69 -7.36 -21.29
C GLY A 76 -9.05 -6.29 -22.18
N LYS A 77 -8.79 -6.59 -23.45
CA LYS A 77 -8.17 -5.61 -24.39
C LYS A 77 -9.15 -4.50 -24.80
N SER A 78 -10.39 -4.86 -25.11
CA SER A 78 -11.41 -3.94 -25.63
C SER A 78 -11.97 -2.99 -24.57
N GLY A 79 -12.08 -3.44 -23.30
CA GLY A 79 -12.62 -2.64 -22.20
C GLY A 79 -11.62 -1.66 -21.58
N ARG A 80 -10.31 -1.85 -21.79
CA ARG A 80 -9.23 -1.07 -21.15
C ARG A 80 -9.36 0.44 -21.33
N ARG A 81 -9.68 0.90 -22.56
CA ARG A 81 -9.79 2.33 -22.86
C ARG A 81 -10.95 2.98 -22.10
N PHE A 82 -12.11 2.33 -22.12
CA PHE A 82 -13.30 2.80 -21.42
C PHE A 82 -13.08 2.82 -19.91
N VAL A 83 -12.60 1.71 -19.34
CA VAL A 83 -12.34 1.58 -17.90
C VAL A 83 -11.30 2.58 -17.42
N SER A 84 -10.25 2.85 -18.20
CA SER A 84 -9.25 3.87 -17.84
C SER A 84 -9.85 5.28 -17.77
N ALA A 85 -10.75 5.63 -18.69
CA ALA A 85 -11.41 6.93 -18.67
C ALA A 85 -12.30 7.11 -17.43
N PHE A 86 -13.08 6.09 -17.06
CA PHE A 86 -13.89 6.13 -15.82
C PHE A 86 -13.01 6.27 -14.58
N ILE A 87 -11.92 5.51 -14.50
CA ILE A 87 -10.99 5.60 -13.38
C ILE A 87 -10.38 7.00 -13.27
N ALA A 88 -10.00 7.62 -14.39
CA ALA A 88 -9.44 8.98 -14.41
C ALA A 88 -10.44 10.02 -13.86
N THR A 89 -11.75 9.80 -14.04
CA THR A 89 -12.78 10.68 -13.42
C THR A 89 -12.95 10.44 -11.92
N ALA A 90 -12.74 9.22 -11.44
CA ALA A 90 -12.87 8.86 -10.03
C ALA A 90 -11.64 9.26 -9.18
N PHE A 91 -10.48 9.36 -9.83
CA PHE A 91 -9.22 9.81 -9.23
C PHE A 91 -8.62 10.93 -10.08
N PRO A 92 -9.15 12.17 -9.95
CA PRO A 92 -8.58 13.32 -10.64
C PRO A 92 -7.14 13.58 -10.20
#